data_AF-A0A3C0N2W6-F1
#
_entry.id   AF-A0A3C0N2W6-F1
#
_cell.length_a   1.000
_cell.length_b   1.000
_cell.length_c   1.000
_cell.angle_alpha   90.00
_cell.angle_beta   90.00
_cell.angle_gamma   90.00
#
_symmetry.space_group_name_H-M   'P 1'
#
loop_
_entity.id
_entity.type
_entity.pdbx_description
1 polymer ?
#
loop_
_entity_poly.entity_id
_entity_poly.type
_entity_poly.pdbx_seq_one_letter_code
_entity_poly.pdbx_strand_id
1 'polypeptide(L)'
;MLRTTTLLNNTSVERLSQLWAERYLPDLSNLSKQIARLPFSELLEAASPEGRAKTVAKLQRMVEINCKCAAIQTNVIFSYIPNVVSLTEGQGIARTASQVYQKVLEVYQKHSPSSALLSIKSKEDGINISIDALRSSTMPRLSVEDVKQLAATIEPVLLQLQEQYLLAPDRRTIGFMSTQFHLTSKLVLARLTLPEQLLLSPYFKFVEEQVCIPWQRVCAAAAKHNLDSPMLALVQHLLPASREIAQRVYSRAAQLYPNHRSRRGELREPKVRTSSIRDIEMFQGYLWLCTLEGNMTAAEQELLPLCIMVFPSIDVSWELVEQLLPLLIAEIHSRLKPEQIQVLLPYTQAMQKLFSNLEATASKKLDVIPCYR
;
A
#
# COMPACT_ATOMS: atom_id res chain seq x y z
N MET A 1 5.47 -1.32 12.34
CA MET A 1 6.86 -1.63 11.97
C MET A 1 6.87 -2.98 11.28
N LEU A 2 7.70 -3.15 10.26
CA LEU A 2 8.00 -4.44 9.66
C LEU A 2 8.61 -5.36 10.71
N ARG A 3 8.12 -6.59 10.75
CA ARG A 3 8.63 -7.68 11.58
C ARG A 3 8.78 -8.88 10.66
N THR A 4 9.89 -9.62 10.80
CA THR A 4 10.02 -10.93 10.16
C THR A 4 8.82 -11.77 10.52
N THR A 5 8.07 -12.19 9.50
CA THR A 5 6.79 -12.86 9.69
C THR A 5 6.75 -14.16 8.89
N THR A 6 6.82 -15.29 9.58
CA THR A 6 6.68 -16.59 8.93
C THR A 6 5.21 -16.88 8.64
N LEU A 7 4.86 -17.09 7.38
CA LEU A 7 3.55 -17.58 6.98
C LEU A 7 3.51 -19.10 7.15
N LEU A 8 2.68 -19.59 8.06
CA LEU A 8 2.49 -21.03 8.28
C LEU A 8 1.62 -21.61 7.17
N ASN A 9 1.96 -22.82 6.70
CA ASN A 9 1.18 -23.53 5.69
C ASN A 9 -0.07 -24.16 6.33
N ASN A 10 -1.10 -23.35 6.58
CA ASN A 10 -2.42 -23.82 7.00
C ASN A 10 -3.54 -23.12 6.22
N THR A 11 -4.72 -23.75 6.22
CA THR A 11 -5.85 -23.31 5.40
C THR A 11 -6.29 -21.87 5.69
N SER A 12 -6.23 -21.42 6.94
CA SER A 12 -6.62 -20.05 7.33
C SER A 12 -5.65 -19.01 6.75
N VAL A 13 -4.35 -19.26 6.83
CA VAL A 13 -3.28 -18.41 6.26
C VAL A 13 -3.36 -18.41 4.74
N GLU A 14 -3.54 -19.58 4.11
CA GLU A 14 -3.65 -19.67 2.65
C GLU A 14 -4.84 -18.88 2.12
N ARG A 15 -6.02 -19.00 2.76
CA ARG A 15 -7.21 -18.22 2.38
C ARG A 15 -6.96 -16.73 2.46
N LEU A 16 -6.39 -16.22 3.56
CA LEU A 16 -6.10 -14.78 3.65
C LEU A 16 -5.00 -14.34 2.69
N SER A 17 -4.01 -15.20 2.41
CA SER A 17 -2.95 -14.88 1.45
C SER A 17 -3.50 -14.75 0.02
N GLN A 18 -4.48 -15.58 -0.35
CA GLN A 18 -5.19 -15.46 -1.62
C GLN A 18 -5.98 -14.15 -1.71
N LEU A 19 -6.77 -13.82 -0.69
CA LEU A 19 -7.51 -12.56 -0.65
C LEU A 19 -6.57 -11.32 -0.61
N TRP A 20 -5.39 -11.46 0.01
CA TRP A 20 -4.36 -10.44 -0.05
C TRP A 20 -3.82 -10.26 -1.47
N ALA A 21 -3.57 -11.34 -2.21
CA ALA A 21 -3.15 -11.28 -3.61
C ALA A 21 -4.16 -10.56 -4.52
N GLU A 22 -5.45 -10.78 -4.28
CA GLU A 22 -6.55 -10.12 -5.01
C GLU A 22 -6.53 -8.59 -4.90
N ARG A 23 -5.83 -8.01 -3.92
CA ARG A 23 -5.67 -6.56 -3.80
C ARG A 23 -4.81 -5.97 -4.91
N TYR A 24 -3.96 -6.76 -5.55
CA TYR A 24 -2.97 -6.30 -6.54
C TYR A 24 -3.45 -6.58 -7.95
N LEU A 25 -4.58 -5.98 -8.32
CA LEU A 25 -5.05 -5.90 -9.71
C LEU A 25 -4.42 -4.69 -10.41
N PRO A 26 -4.12 -4.78 -11.72
CA PRO A 26 -3.66 -3.63 -12.52
C PRO A 26 -4.56 -2.38 -12.40
N ASP A 27 -3.97 -1.19 -12.39
CA ASP A 27 -4.76 0.04 -12.35
C ASP A 27 -5.16 0.48 -13.76
N LEU A 28 -6.46 0.41 -14.08
CA LEU A 28 -6.99 0.82 -15.38
C LEU A 28 -7.47 2.29 -15.42
N SER A 29 -7.31 3.03 -14.33
CA SER A 29 -7.77 4.43 -14.27
C SER A 29 -7.01 5.37 -15.21
N ASN A 30 -5.79 4.99 -15.62
CA ASN A 30 -5.02 5.71 -16.63
C ASN A 30 -5.41 5.31 -18.07
N LEU A 31 -5.83 4.06 -18.29
CA LEU A 31 -6.29 3.57 -19.59
C LEU A 31 -7.52 4.33 -20.09
N SER A 32 -8.50 4.54 -19.22
CA SER A 32 -9.76 5.20 -19.59
C SER A 32 -9.57 6.64 -20.10
N LYS A 33 -8.44 7.27 -19.78
CA LYS A 33 -8.15 8.66 -20.15
C LYS A 33 -7.32 8.82 -21.41
N GLN A 34 -6.58 7.80 -21.83
CA GLN A 34 -5.55 7.94 -22.87
C GLN A 34 -5.79 7.04 -24.09
N ILE A 35 -6.37 5.86 -23.93
CA ILE A 35 -6.40 4.85 -25.00
C ILE A 35 -7.73 4.08 -24.95
N ALA A 36 -8.54 4.16 -26.01
CA ALA A 36 -9.79 3.41 -26.12
C ALA A 36 -9.58 1.89 -26.34
N ARG A 37 -8.37 1.49 -26.78
CA ARG A 37 -8.07 0.15 -27.29
C ARG A 37 -6.60 -0.22 -27.08
N LEU A 38 -6.33 -1.31 -26.33
CA LEU A 38 -5.01 -1.90 -26.19
C LEU A 38 -4.89 -3.11 -27.14
N PRO A 39 -3.86 -3.19 -28.01
CA PRO A 39 -3.63 -4.38 -28.81
C PRO A 39 -3.28 -5.56 -27.90
N PHE A 40 -4.09 -6.61 -27.92
CA PHE A 40 -3.85 -7.79 -27.07
C PHE A 40 -2.53 -8.49 -27.39
N SER A 41 -2.10 -8.44 -28.66
CA SER A 41 -0.80 -8.94 -29.10
C SER A 41 0.37 -8.28 -28.38
N GLU A 42 0.33 -6.95 -28.17
CA GLU A 42 1.38 -6.23 -27.44
C GLU A 42 1.37 -6.60 -25.95
N LEU A 43 0.20 -6.85 -25.37
CA LEU A 43 0.08 -7.33 -23.98
C LEU A 43 0.66 -8.73 -23.82
N LEU A 44 0.34 -9.64 -24.76
CA LEU A 44 0.90 -10.99 -24.77
C LEU A 44 2.41 -10.99 -25.01
N GLU A 45 2.91 -10.15 -25.91
CA GLU A 45 4.34 -10.00 -26.15
C GLU A 45 5.02 -9.52 -24.86
N ALA A 46 4.52 -8.46 -24.23
CA ALA A 46 5.07 -7.93 -22.99
C ALA A 46 4.99 -8.91 -21.81
N ALA A 47 3.96 -9.77 -21.77
CA ALA A 47 3.77 -10.78 -20.74
C ALA A 47 4.64 -12.03 -20.94
N SER A 48 5.19 -12.25 -22.15
CA SER A 48 6.08 -13.37 -22.46
C SER A 48 7.39 -13.31 -21.66
N PRO A 49 8.09 -14.44 -21.45
CA PRO A 49 9.39 -14.44 -20.78
C PRO A 49 10.39 -13.45 -21.43
N GLU A 50 10.41 -13.39 -22.76
CA GLU A 50 11.27 -12.47 -23.52
C GLU A 50 10.82 -11.01 -23.34
N GLY A 51 9.51 -10.74 -23.36
CA GLY A 51 8.95 -9.40 -23.14
C GLY A 51 9.24 -8.88 -21.73
N ARG A 52 9.10 -9.74 -20.71
CA ARG A 52 9.45 -9.42 -19.33
C ARG A 52 10.95 -9.17 -19.19
N ALA A 53 11.79 -9.99 -19.80
CA ALA A 53 13.25 -9.77 -19.81
C ALA A 53 13.62 -8.44 -20.49
N LYS A 54 13.01 -8.09 -21.63
CA LYS A 54 13.18 -6.79 -22.28
C LYS A 54 12.75 -5.62 -21.35
N THR A 55 11.60 -5.76 -20.69
CA THR A 55 11.08 -4.77 -19.74
C THR A 55 12.06 -4.56 -18.58
N VAL A 56 12.58 -5.64 -17.99
CA VAL A 56 13.57 -5.56 -16.89
C VAL A 56 14.88 -4.96 -17.37
N ALA A 57 15.40 -5.38 -18.52
CA ALA A 57 16.63 -4.82 -19.08
C ALA A 57 16.52 -3.30 -19.33
N LYS A 58 15.37 -2.86 -19.85
CA LYS A 58 15.04 -1.43 -20.01
C LYS A 58 15.07 -0.67 -18.67
N LEU A 59 14.56 -1.29 -17.61
CA LEU A 59 14.46 -0.67 -16.29
C LEU A 59 15.74 -0.73 -15.45
N GLN A 60 16.68 -1.63 -15.76
CA GLN A 60 17.80 -1.98 -14.88
C GLN A 60 18.64 -0.77 -14.41
N ARG A 61 18.92 0.18 -15.32
CA ARG A 61 19.59 1.46 -14.95
C ARG A 61 18.61 2.57 -14.56
N MET A 62 17.37 2.50 -15.06
CA MET A 62 16.37 3.54 -14.81
C MET A 62 15.85 3.51 -13.38
N VAL A 63 15.78 2.35 -12.73
CA VAL A 63 15.31 2.24 -11.33
C VAL A 63 16.19 3.07 -10.42
N GLU A 64 17.52 2.92 -10.50
CA GLU A 64 18.45 3.64 -9.64
C GLU A 64 18.36 5.17 -9.86
N ILE A 65 18.33 5.59 -11.13
CA ILE A 65 18.20 7.02 -11.49
C ILE A 65 16.88 7.58 -10.97
N ASN A 66 15.76 6.88 -11.20
CA ASN A 66 14.45 7.36 -10.76
C ASN A 66 14.29 7.33 -9.24
N CYS A 67 14.96 6.41 -8.52
CA CYS A 67 15.02 6.46 -7.05
C CYS A 67 15.75 7.72 -6.56
N LYS A 68 16.89 8.08 -7.18
CA LYS A 68 17.60 9.32 -6.84
C LYS A 68 16.74 10.55 -7.14
N CYS A 69 16.07 10.58 -8.29
CA CYS A 69 15.13 11.65 -8.65
C CYS A 69 13.95 11.72 -7.66
N ALA A 70 13.39 10.58 -7.25
CA ALA A 70 12.34 10.51 -6.24
C ALA A 70 12.82 11.07 -4.90
N ALA A 71 14.09 10.83 -4.51
CA ALA A 71 14.63 11.33 -3.25
C ALA A 71 14.78 12.85 -3.29
N ILE A 72 15.22 13.41 -4.41
CA ILE A 72 15.25 14.86 -4.63
C ILE A 72 13.83 15.45 -4.54
N GLN A 73 12.85 14.86 -5.24
CA GLN A 73 11.46 15.33 -5.18
C GLN A 73 10.87 15.21 -3.77
N THR A 74 11.19 14.14 -3.05
CA THR A 74 10.76 13.95 -1.66
C THR A 74 11.39 15.03 -0.78
N ASN A 75 12.70 15.29 -0.90
CA ASN A 75 13.38 16.37 -0.19
C ASN A 75 12.74 17.74 -0.46
N VAL A 76 12.36 18.04 -1.71
CA VAL A 76 11.64 19.28 -2.04
C VAL A 76 10.28 19.34 -1.33
N ILE A 77 9.54 18.23 -1.31
CA ILE A 77 8.24 18.15 -0.61
C ILE A 77 8.39 18.38 0.89
N PHE A 78 9.47 17.93 1.52
CA PHE A 78 9.71 18.09 2.95
C PHE A 78 10.63 19.27 3.31
N SER A 79 11.04 20.09 2.33
CA SER A 79 12.04 21.16 2.51
C SER A 79 11.63 22.26 3.50
N TYR A 80 10.34 22.39 3.78
CA TYR A 80 9.82 23.32 4.79
C TYR A 80 10.06 22.86 6.23
N ILE A 81 10.49 21.61 6.44
CA ILE A 81 10.85 21.08 7.76
C ILE A 81 12.38 21.01 7.79
N PRO A 82 13.04 21.87 8.60
CA PRO A 82 14.49 21.84 8.67
C PRO A 82 14.96 20.47 9.20
N ASN A 83 16.01 19.93 8.57
CA ASN A 83 16.79 18.78 9.02
C ASN A 83 16.02 17.45 9.19
N VAL A 84 14.95 17.20 8.42
CA VAL A 84 14.25 15.90 8.50
C VAL A 84 15.04 14.75 7.91
N VAL A 85 15.68 14.97 6.77
CA VAL A 85 16.55 14.00 6.11
C VAL A 85 17.77 14.74 5.59
N SER A 86 18.96 14.36 6.04
CA SER A 86 20.21 14.83 5.47
C SER A 86 20.40 14.29 4.05
N LEU A 87 21.24 14.95 3.24
CA LEU A 87 21.54 14.46 1.89
C LEU A 87 22.04 13.02 1.89
N THR A 88 22.88 12.66 2.87
CA THR A 88 23.46 11.32 3.01
C THR A 88 22.39 10.28 3.36
N GLU A 89 21.47 10.60 4.27
CA GLU A 89 20.35 9.71 4.62
C GLU A 89 19.40 9.53 3.43
N GLY A 90 19.06 10.61 2.73
CA GLY A 90 18.22 10.55 1.54
C GLY A 90 18.82 9.69 0.42
N GLN A 91 20.15 9.76 0.23
CA GLN A 91 20.87 8.88 -0.69
C GLN A 91 20.89 7.41 -0.23
N GLY A 92 21.04 7.16 1.08
CA GLY A 92 20.95 5.82 1.66
C GLY A 92 19.58 5.19 1.40
N ILE A 93 18.51 5.91 1.74
CA ILE A 93 17.12 5.50 1.50
C ILE A 93 16.88 5.22 0.01
N ALA A 94 17.34 6.12 -0.88
CA ALA A 94 17.18 5.94 -2.32
C ALA A 94 17.90 4.68 -2.84
N ARG A 95 19.09 4.38 -2.31
CA ARG A 95 19.87 3.19 -2.67
C ARG A 95 19.16 1.93 -2.22
N THR A 96 18.72 1.86 -0.98
CA THR A 96 18.00 0.69 -0.46
C THR A 96 16.63 0.53 -1.13
N ALA A 97 15.90 1.61 -1.40
CA ALA A 97 14.69 1.56 -2.22
C ALA A 97 14.96 0.99 -3.62
N SER A 98 16.07 1.39 -4.27
CA SER A 98 16.47 0.82 -5.57
C SER A 98 16.67 -0.69 -5.50
N GLN A 99 17.27 -1.20 -4.42
CA GLN A 99 17.46 -2.64 -4.20
C GLN A 99 16.12 -3.37 -4.05
N VAL A 100 15.14 -2.77 -3.37
CA VAL A 100 13.78 -3.33 -3.27
C VAL A 100 13.17 -3.48 -4.67
N TYR A 101 13.19 -2.42 -5.47
CA TYR A 101 12.65 -2.49 -6.83
C TYR A 101 13.42 -3.47 -7.72
N GLN A 102 14.74 -3.58 -7.59
CA GLN A 102 15.52 -4.59 -8.30
C GLN A 102 15.07 -6.02 -7.94
N LYS A 103 14.87 -6.32 -6.65
CA LYS A 103 14.34 -7.61 -6.20
C LYS A 103 12.94 -7.89 -6.75
N VAL A 104 12.08 -6.87 -6.80
CA VAL A 104 10.77 -6.99 -7.45
C VAL A 104 10.89 -7.30 -8.93
N LEU A 105 11.81 -6.66 -9.66
CA LEU A 105 12.04 -6.94 -11.07
C LEU A 105 12.57 -8.37 -11.31
N GLU A 106 13.42 -8.89 -10.43
CA GLU A 106 13.87 -10.29 -10.48
C GLU A 106 12.68 -11.27 -10.37
N VAL A 107 11.73 -10.99 -9.47
CA VAL A 107 10.51 -11.80 -9.31
C VAL A 107 9.59 -11.65 -10.52
N TYR A 108 9.38 -10.41 -10.99
CA TYR A 108 8.56 -10.11 -12.16
C TYR A 108 9.08 -10.81 -13.42
N GLN A 109 10.40 -10.88 -13.61
CA GLN A 109 11.02 -11.53 -14.77
C GLN A 109 10.81 -13.05 -14.78
N LYS A 110 10.84 -13.68 -13.60
CA LYS A 110 10.68 -15.14 -13.44
C LYS A 110 9.24 -15.61 -13.55
N HIS A 111 8.26 -14.72 -13.38
CA HIS A 111 6.85 -15.07 -13.48
C HIS A 111 6.49 -15.40 -14.93
N SER A 112 6.02 -16.63 -15.14
CA SER A 112 5.43 -17.06 -16.40
C SER A 112 4.11 -16.32 -16.66
N PRO A 113 3.75 -16.09 -17.93
CA PRO A 113 2.41 -15.63 -18.26
C PRO A 113 1.37 -16.65 -17.77
N SER A 114 0.34 -16.16 -17.08
CA SER A 114 -0.74 -17.00 -16.56
C SER A 114 -1.33 -17.88 -17.68
N SER A 115 -1.53 -19.17 -17.41
CA SER A 115 -2.18 -20.12 -18.35
C SER A 115 -3.49 -19.57 -18.91
N ALA A 116 -4.19 -18.76 -18.11
CA ALA A 116 -5.43 -18.11 -18.48
C ALA A 116 -5.25 -16.93 -19.47
N LEU A 117 -4.12 -16.20 -19.48
CA LEU A 117 -3.78 -15.23 -20.53
C LEU A 117 -3.48 -15.92 -21.85
N LEU A 118 -2.77 -17.06 -21.79
CA LEU A 118 -2.44 -17.88 -22.95
C LEU A 118 -3.70 -18.48 -23.59
N SER A 119 -4.75 -18.78 -22.80
CA SER A 119 -6.03 -19.29 -23.30
C SER A 119 -6.87 -18.27 -24.09
N ILE A 120 -6.62 -16.97 -23.93
CA ILE A 120 -7.32 -15.92 -24.70
C ILE A 120 -6.70 -15.80 -26.11
N LYS A 121 -5.40 -16.11 -26.24
CA LYS A 121 -4.66 -16.16 -27.52
C LYS A 121 -5.32 -17.08 -28.56
N SER A 122 -6.07 -18.10 -28.13
CA SER A 122 -6.70 -19.06 -29.05
C SER A 122 -8.10 -18.66 -29.55
N LYS A 123 -8.71 -17.59 -29.01
CA LYS A 123 -10.09 -17.21 -29.36
C LYS A 123 -10.23 -15.88 -30.10
N GLU A 124 -9.26 -14.98 -29.99
CA GLU A 124 -9.42 -13.59 -30.46
C GLU A 124 -8.15 -13.01 -31.10
N ASP A 125 -7.67 -13.63 -32.19
CA ASP A 125 -6.63 -13.02 -33.03
C ASP A 125 -7.18 -11.72 -33.66
N GLY A 126 -6.64 -10.58 -33.22
CA GLY A 126 -6.85 -9.27 -33.84
C GLY A 126 -7.88 -8.34 -33.19
N ILE A 127 -8.49 -8.71 -32.06
CA ILE A 127 -9.46 -7.83 -31.39
C ILE A 127 -8.76 -6.95 -30.35
N ASN A 128 -8.90 -5.64 -30.50
CA ASN A 128 -8.59 -4.67 -29.46
C ASN A 128 -9.47 -4.93 -28.24
N ILE A 129 -8.87 -5.23 -27.08
CA ILE A 129 -9.65 -5.50 -25.87
C ILE A 129 -10.28 -4.20 -25.38
N SER A 130 -11.61 -4.18 -25.28
CA SER A 130 -12.33 -3.11 -24.59
C SER A 130 -11.99 -3.15 -23.09
N ILE A 131 -11.82 -1.97 -22.49
CA ILE A 131 -11.49 -1.81 -21.05
C ILE A 131 -12.50 -2.56 -20.15
N ASP A 132 -13.77 -2.65 -20.56
CA ASP A 132 -14.80 -3.36 -19.79
C ASP A 132 -14.67 -4.90 -19.88
N ALA A 133 -14.19 -5.42 -21.00
CA ALA A 133 -13.87 -6.85 -21.15
C ALA A 133 -12.58 -7.21 -20.38
N LEU A 134 -11.61 -6.30 -20.34
CA LEU A 134 -10.39 -6.43 -19.54
C LEU A 134 -10.74 -6.55 -18.05
N ARG A 135 -11.63 -5.66 -17.55
CA ARG A 135 -12.09 -5.62 -16.15
C ARG A 135 -12.74 -6.92 -15.66
N SER A 136 -13.61 -7.51 -16.46
CA SER A 136 -14.43 -8.65 -16.02
C SER A 136 -13.77 -10.02 -16.22
N SER A 137 -12.88 -10.17 -17.20
CA SER A 137 -12.37 -11.49 -17.61
C SER A 137 -10.85 -11.67 -17.49
N THR A 138 -10.06 -10.59 -17.57
CA THR A 138 -8.59 -10.67 -17.71
C THR A 138 -7.85 -10.16 -16.47
N MET A 139 -8.45 -9.24 -15.71
CA MET A 139 -7.82 -8.57 -14.57
C MET A 139 -7.42 -9.48 -13.40
N PRO A 140 -8.27 -10.42 -12.92
CA PRO A 140 -7.86 -11.39 -11.90
C PRO A 140 -6.69 -12.28 -12.34
N ARG A 141 -6.35 -12.30 -13.64
CA ARG A 141 -5.31 -13.15 -14.25
C ARG A 141 -4.00 -12.39 -14.49
N LEU A 142 -3.98 -11.10 -14.17
CA LEU A 142 -2.81 -10.20 -14.24
C LEU A 142 -2.31 -9.79 -12.85
N SER A 143 -2.89 -10.36 -11.79
CA SER A 143 -2.48 -10.09 -10.42
C SER A 143 -1.11 -10.69 -10.09
N VAL A 144 -0.57 -10.30 -8.94
CA VAL A 144 0.61 -10.97 -8.39
C VAL A 144 0.20 -12.37 -7.93
N GLU A 145 0.57 -13.42 -8.67
CA GLU A 145 0.15 -14.81 -8.40
C GLU A 145 0.75 -15.35 -7.09
N ASP A 146 1.99 -14.97 -6.75
CA ASP A 146 2.65 -15.39 -5.50
C ASP A 146 3.11 -14.20 -4.65
N VAL A 147 2.15 -13.55 -3.98
CA VAL A 147 2.44 -12.48 -3.01
C VAL A 147 3.30 -12.95 -1.84
N LYS A 148 3.26 -14.24 -1.49
CA LYS A 148 4.06 -14.79 -0.38
C LYS A 148 5.53 -14.83 -0.78
N GLN A 149 5.85 -15.35 -1.96
CA GLN A 149 7.20 -15.35 -2.50
C GLN A 149 7.71 -13.92 -2.71
N LEU A 150 6.87 -13.02 -3.24
CA LEU A 150 7.25 -11.62 -3.41
C LEU A 150 7.58 -10.97 -2.07
N ALA A 151 6.75 -11.16 -1.04
CA ALA A 151 6.98 -10.68 0.32
C ALA A 151 8.30 -11.19 0.88
N ALA A 152 8.50 -12.52 0.85
CA ALA A 152 9.71 -13.17 1.36
C ALA A 152 10.98 -12.68 0.63
N THR A 153 10.88 -12.38 -0.67
CA THR A 153 12.01 -11.92 -1.48
C THR A 153 12.45 -10.50 -1.12
N ILE A 154 11.50 -9.60 -0.82
CA ILE A 154 11.83 -8.19 -0.51
C ILE A 154 12.00 -7.91 0.98
N GLU A 155 11.47 -8.77 1.87
CA GLU A 155 11.50 -8.60 3.33
C GLU A 155 12.89 -8.25 3.88
N PRO A 156 14.00 -8.95 3.52
CA PRO A 156 15.31 -8.64 4.08
C PRO A 156 15.78 -7.21 3.76
N VAL A 157 15.51 -6.74 2.54
CA VAL A 157 15.89 -5.38 2.11
C VAL A 157 15.02 -4.32 2.80
N LEU A 158 13.74 -4.62 3.00
CA LEU A 158 12.83 -3.73 3.72
C LEU A 158 13.16 -3.65 5.22
N LEU A 159 13.59 -4.75 5.84
CA LEU A 159 14.08 -4.75 7.22
C LEU A 159 15.35 -3.91 7.35
N GLN A 160 16.30 -4.04 6.42
CA GLN A 160 17.49 -3.18 6.37
C GLN A 160 17.11 -1.70 6.26
N LEU A 161 16.12 -1.37 5.43
CA LEU A 161 15.63 0.01 5.30
C LEU A 161 15.01 0.51 6.61
N GLN A 162 14.24 -0.34 7.30
CA GLN A 162 13.68 -0.01 8.60
C GLN A 162 14.77 0.21 9.66
N GLU A 163 15.83 -0.60 9.68
CA GLU A 163 16.96 -0.43 10.60
C GLU A 163 17.67 0.91 10.37
N GLN A 164 17.92 1.27 9.10
CA GLN A 164 18.48 2.59 8.76
C GLN A 164 17.61 3.73 9.30
N TYR A 165 16.29 3.59 9.16
CA TYR A 165 15.33 4.54 9.70
C TYR A 165 15.35 4.60 11.24
N LEU A 166 15.41 3.47 11.92
CA LEU A 166 15.43 3.40 13.38
C LEU A 166 16.67 4.08 13.99
N LEU A 167 17.76 4.14 13.22
CA LEU A 167 19.00 4.81 13.57
C LEU A 167 19.02 6.30 13.18
N ALA A 168 18.03 6.77 12.40
CA ALA A 168 17.98 8.17 11.97
C ALA A 168 17.75 9.10 13.19
N PRO A 169 18.45 10.24 13.28
CA PRO A 169 18.27 11.21 14.36
C PRO A 169 16.85 11.76 14.42
N ASP A 170 16.24 11.96 13.24
CA ASP A 170 14.86 12.43 13.11
C ASP A 170 13.92 11.29 12.67
N ARG A 171 13.00 10.93 13.56
CA ARG A 171 12.00 9.90 13.32
C ARG A 171 10.93 10.28 12.29
N ARG A 172 10.88 11.54 11.84
CA ARG A 172 10.01 11.96 10.73
C ARG A 172 10.48 11.42 9.37
N THR A 173 11.69 10.87 9.30
CA THR A 173 12.24 10.16 8.14
C THR A 173 11.32 9.04 7.59
N ILE A 174 10.42 8.48 8.41
CA ILE A 174 9.47 7.46 7.93
C ILE A 174 8.44 8.01 6.92
N GLY A 175 8.01 9.27 7.06
CA GLY A 175 7.13 9.94 6.10
C GLY A 175 7.81 10.18 4.75
N PHE A 176 9.14 10.39 4.79
CA PHE A 176 9.99 10.45 3.61
C PHE A 176 10.00 9.11 2.87
N MET A 177 10.13 7.98 3.57
CA MET A 177 10.18 6.65 2.96
C MET A 177 8.91 6.29 2.15
N SER A 178 7.71 6.44 2.72
CA SER A 178 6.48 6.13 1.98
C SER A 178 6.32 7.02 0.75
N THR A 179 6.68 8.30 0.86
CA THR A 179 6.68 9.23 -0.27
C THR A 179 7.73 8.84 -1.34
N GLN A 180 8.91 8.40 -0.90
CA GLN A 180 9.99 7.95 -1.76
C GLN A 180 9.57 6.76 -2.64
N PHE A 181 8.97 5.72 -2.06
CA PHE A 181 8.47 4.57 -2.82
C PHE A 181 7.39 5.00 -3.80
N HIS A 182 6.41 5.80 -3.35
CA HIS A 182 5.35 6.28 -4.23
C HIS A 182 5.87 7.06 -5.45
N LEU A 183 6.80 8.00 -5.23
CA LEU A 183 7.38 8.77 -6.32
C LEU A 183 8.26 7.91 -7.23
N THR A 184 8.98 6.94 -6.66
CA THR A 184 9.79 5.99 -7.44
C THR A 184 8.90 5.17 -8.37
N SER A 185 7.84 4.53 -7.85
CA SER A 185 6.88 3.77 -8.65
C SER A 185 6.34 4.62 -9.80
N LYS A 186 5.93 5.85 -9.52
CA LYS A 186 5.39 6.78 -10.52
C LYS A 186 6.42 7.12 -11.60
N LEU A 187 7.64 7.48 -11.21
CA LEU A 187 8.70 7.87 -12.15
C LEU A 187 9.17 6.70 -13.03
N VAL A 188 9.24 5.49 -12.47
CA VAL A 188 9.63 4.29 -13.21
C VAL A 188 8.52 3.87 -14.18
N LEU A 189 7.25 3.81 -13.73
CA LEU A 189 6.13 3.43 -14.60
C LEU A 189 5.94 4.41 -15.76
N ALA A 190 6.24 5.70 -15.57
CA ALA A 190 6.17 6.70 -16.64
C ALA A 190 7.18 6.46 -17.79
N ARG A 191 8.13 5.53 -17.63
CA ARG A 191 9.10 5.14 -18.68
C ARG A 191 8.66 3.93 -19.51
N LEU A 192 7.54 3.33 -19.15
CA LEU A 192 7.07 2.07 -19.71
C LEU A 192 5.94 2.27 -20.71
N THR A 193 5.81 1.36 -21.66
CA THR A 193 4.64 1.26 -22.52
C THR A 193 3.42 0.85 -21.70
N LEU A 194 2.23 1.02 -22.25
CA LEU A 194 1.00 0.70 -21.55
C LEU A 194 0.89 -0.81 -21.17
N PRO A 195 1.21 -1.78 -22.07
CA PRO A 195 1.33 -3.19 -21.68
C PRO A 195 2.26 -3.43 -20.49
N GLU A 196 3.46 -2.84 -20.53
CA GLU A 196 4.47 -2.95 -19.49
C GLU A 196 3.95 -2.38 -18.16
N GLN A 197 3.30 -1.22 -18.18
CA GLN A 197 2.69 -0.60 -17.00
C GLN A 197 1.59 -1.48 -16.39
N LEU A 198 0.73 -2.09 -17.22
CA LEU A 198 -0.35 -2.95 -16.74
C LEU A 198 0.19 -4.19 -16.02
N LEU A 199 1.26 -4.78 -16.55
CA LEU A 199 1.88 -5.97 -15.98
C LEU A 199 2.72 -5.67 -14.72
N LEU A 200 3.35 -4.50 -14.65
CA LEU A 200 4.29 -4.16 -13.58
C LEU A 200 3.67 -3.34 -12.43
N SER A 201 2.62 -2.56 -12.70
CA SER A 201 1.97 -1.74 -11.67
C SER A 201 1.46 -2.52 -10.45
N PRO A 202 0.94 -3.77 -10.56
CA PRO A 202 0.58 -4.56 -9.38
C PRO A 202 1.74 -4.79 -8.41
N TYR A 203 2.93 -5.08 -8.96
CA TYR A 203 4.13 -5.33 -8.17
C TYR A 203 4.63 -4.07 -7.46
N PHE A 204 4.52 -2.91 -8.11
CA PHE A 204 4.92 -1.64 -7.50
C PHE A 204 3.91 -1.18 -6.44
N LYS A 205 2.61 -1.42 -6.68
CA LYS A 205 1.58 -1.23 -5.66
C LYS A 205 1.82 -2.12 -4.44
N PHE A 206 2.23 -3.37 -4.66
CA PHE A 206 2.62 -4.28 -3.58
C PHE A 206 3.73 -3.68 -2.72
N VAL A 207 4.82 -3.18 -3.32
CA VAL A 207 5.90 -2.51 -2.58
C VAL A 207 5.40 -1.32 -1.77
N GLU A 208 4.59 -0.44 -2.39
CA GLU A 208 4.05 0.74 -1.71
C GLU A 208 3.18 0.39 -0.50
N GLU A 209 2.39 -0.67 -0.56
CA GLU A 209 1.58 -1.12 0.57
C GLU A 209 2.42 -1.86 1.61
N GLN A 210 3.36 -2.70 1.18
CA GLN A 210 4.16 -3.53 2.09
C GLN A 210 5.02 -2.69 3.05
N VAL A 211 5.40 -1.47 2.65
CA VAL A 211 6.18 -0.57 3.51
C VAL A 211 5.36 0.09 4.63
N CYS A 212 4.03 0.14 4.52
CA CYS A 212 3.18 0.85 5.49
C CYS A 212 2.07 0.01 6.12
N ILE A 213 1.63 -1.07 5.47
CA ILE A 213 0.53 -1.91 5.92
C ILE A 213 1.04 -3.32 6.26
N PRO A 214 0.75 -3.87 7.46
CA PRO A 214 1.32 -5.13 7.92
C PRO A 214 0.60 -6.36 7.34
N TRP A 215 0.36 -6.42 6.03
CA TRP A 215 -0.46 -7.46 5.39
C TRP A 215 0.06 -8.89 5.64
N GLN A 216 1.38 -9.10 5.56
CA GLN A 216 1.99 -10.39 5.85
C GLN A 216 1.68 -10.86 7.29
N ARG A 217 1.68 -9.93 8.27
CA ARG A 217 1.34 -10.24 9.66
C ARG A 217 -0.16 -10.46 9.86
N VAL A 218 -1.01 -9.75 9.12
CA VAL A 218 -2.46 -10.05 9.07
C VAL A 218 -2.68 -11.49 8.62
N CYS A 219 -2.03 -11.91 7.52
CA CYS A 219 -2.11 -13.29 7.04
C CYS A 219 -1.55 -14.29 8.06
N ALA A 220 -0.41 -14.00 8.71
CA ALA A 220 0.16 -14.88 9.73
C ALA A 220 -0.71 -15.01 10.98
N ALA A 221 -1.37 -13.94 11.41
CA ALA A 221 -2.25 -13.94 12.58
C ALA A 221 -3.45 -14.89 12.39
N ALA A 222 -3.89 -15.11 11.15
CA ALA A 222 -4.92 -16.09 10.82
C ALA A 222 -4.58 -17.52 11.24
N ALA A 223 -3.30 -17.85 11.41
CA ALA A 223 -2.88 -19.18 11.85
C ALA A 223 -3.40 -19.54 13.26
N LYS A 224 -3.75 -18.54 14.07
CA LYS A 224 -4.31 -18.74 15.42
C LYS A 224 -5.81 -19.04 15.42
N HIS A 225 -6.44 -19.03 14.24
CA HIS A 225 -7.89 -19.17 14.10
C HIS A 225 -8.26 -20.43 13.32
N ASN A 226 -9.22 -21.16 13.88
CA ASN A 226 -9.94 -22.21 13.18
C ASN A 226 -10.82 -21.59 12.06
N LEU A 227 -11.20 -22.41 11.08
CA LEU A 227 -11.95 -21.96 9.90
C LEU A 227 -13.37 -21.45 10.20
N ASP A 228 -13.94 -21.87 11.33
CA ASP A 228 -15.22 -21.45 11.87
C ASP A 228 -15.12 -20.22 12.78
N SER A 229 -13.91 -19.68 12.99
CA SER A 229 -13.71 -18.52 13.85
C SER A 229 -14.44 -17.29 13.28
N PRO A 230 -15.31 -16.63 14.08
CA PRO A 230 -16.04 -15.46 13.62
C PRO A 230 -15.12 -14.28 13.26
N MET A 231 -13.96 -14.15 13.93
CA MET A 231 -12.96 -13.12 13.64
C MET A 231 -12.32 -13.35 12.27
N LEU A 232 -11.95 -14.60 11.96
CA LEU A 232 -11.36 -14.95 10.68
C LEU A 232 -12.37 -14.76 9.54
N ALA A 233 -13.62 -15.22 9.72
CA ALA A 233 -14.68 -15.04 8.74
C ALA A 233 -14.97 -13.55 8.46
N LEU A 234 -14.93 -12.71 9.51
CA LEU A 234 -15.12 -11.26 9.37
C LEU A 234 -13.99 -10.62 8.57
N VAL A 235 -12.73 -10.94 8.85
CA VAL A 235 -11.59 -10.40 8.10
C VAL A 235 -11.59 -10.89 6.65
N GLN A 236 -11.93 -12.16 6.41
CA GLN A 236 -12.09 -12.71 5.06
C GLN A 236 -13.14 -11.96 4.24
N HIS A 237 -14.24 -11.53 4.87
CA HIS A 237 -15.29 -10.74 4.22
C HIS A 237 -14.85 -9.31 3.90
N LEU A 238 -14.11 -8.66 4.80
CA LEU A 238 -13.80 -7.23 4.68
C LEU A 238 -12.48 -6.92 3.95
N LEU A 239 -11.51 -7.83 3.96
CA LEU A 239 -10.20 -7.60 3.36
C LEU A 239 -10.29 -7.28 1.85
N PRO A 240 -11.07 -8.02 1.03
CA PRO A 240 -11.26 -7.68 -0.39
C PRO A 240 -11.94 -6.32 -0.61
N ALA A 241 -12.85 -5.93 0.29
CA ALA A 241 -13.59 -4.67 0.22
C ALA A 241 -12.80 -3.44 0.70
N SER A 242 -11.59 -3.61 1.26
CA SER A 242 -10.88 -2.54 1.96
C SER A 242 -10.62 -1.29 1.11
N ARG A 243 -10.34 -1.49 -0.20
CA ARG A 243 -10.12 -0.38 -1.13
C ARG A 243 -11.41 0.39 -1.42
N GLU A 244 -12.52 -0.33 -1.60
CA GLU A 244 -13.82 0.27 -1.85
C GLU A 244 -14.29 1.06 -0.63
N ILE A 245 -14.13 0.49 0.58
CA ILE A 245 -14.35 1.17 1.86
C ILE A 245 -13.56 2.47 1.89
N ALA A 246 -12.24 2.42 1.66
CA ALA A 246 -11.38 3.59 1.70
C ALA A 246 -11.81 4.68 0.70
N GLN A 247 -12.20 4.29 -0.51
CA GLN A 247 -12.69 5.21 -1.54
C GLN A 247 -13.99 5.91 -1.14
N ARG A 248 -14.95 5.17 -0.55
CA ARG A 248 -16.23 5.74 -0.09
C ARG A 248 -16.04 6.66 1.10
N VAL A 249 -15.22 6.24 2.09
CA VAL A 249 -14.86 7.08 3.25
C VAL A 249 -14.20 8.38 2.80
N TYR A 250 -13.20 8.29 1.92
CA TYR A 250 -12.53 9.47 1.37
C TYR A 250 -13.53 10.38 0.64
N SER A 251 -14.40 9.81 -0.21
CA SER A 251 -15.36 10.59 -0.99
C SER A 251 -16.35 11.32 -0.08
N ARG A 252 -16.76 10.68 1.02
CA ARG A 252 -17.62 11.28 2.03
C ARG A 252 -16.89 12.39 2.80
N ALA A 253 -15.64 12.17 3.20
CA ALA A 253 -14.82 13.20 3.84
C ALA A 253 -14.62 14.43 2.94
N ALA A 254 -14.33 14.23 1.64
CA ALA A 254 -14.17 15.31 0.66
C ALA A 254 -15.47 16.09 0.35
N GLN A 255 -16.63 15.52 0.70
CA GLN A 255 -17.92 16.20 0.64
C GLN A 255 -18.20 17.00 1.92
N LEU A 256 -17.91 16.41 3.09
CA LEU A 256 -18.15 17.03 4.40
C LEU A 256 -17.17 18.18 4.68
N TYR A 257 -15.93 18.06 4.19
CA TYR A 257 -14.86 19.02 4.41
C TYR A 257 -14.33 19.56 3.08
N PRO A 258 -15.16 20.26 2.27
CA PRO A 258 -14.79 20.68 0.93
C PRO A 258 -13.65 21.72 0.91
N ASN A 259 -13.48 22.45 2.01
CA ASN A 259 -12.47 23.50 2.16
C ASN A 259 -11.20 23.02 2.88
N HIS A 260 -11.12 21.73 3.25
CA HIS A 260 -9.94 21.21 3.92
C HIS A 260 -8.74 21.17 2.96
N ARG A 261 -7.65 21.78 3.39
CA ARG A 261 -6.40 21.88 2.62
C ARG A 261 -5.24 21.44 3.49
N SER A 262 -4.48 20.48 2.99
CA SER A 262 -3.18 20.11 3.55
C SER A 262 -2.06 20.87 2.84
N ARG A 263 -0.83 20.78 3.32
CA ARG A 263 0.34 21.31 2.57
C ARG A 263 0.55 20.65 1.22
N ARG A 264 0.03 19.44 1.02
CA ARG A 264 0.11 18.71 -0.25
C ARG A 264 -0.98 19.12 -1.24
N GLY A 265 -1.88 20.03 -0.85
CA GLY A 265 -2.98 20.51 -1.66
C GLY A 265 -4.35 20.32 -1.01
N GLU A 266 -5.39 20.68 -1.76
CA GLU A 266 -6.78 20.44 -1.36
C GLU A 266 -7.08 18.94 -1.29
N LEU A 267 -8.02 18.55 -0.41
CA LEU A 267 -8.38 17.14 -0.24
C LEU A 267 -8.77 16.47 -1.57
N ARG A 268 -9.36 17.24 -2.52
CA ARG A 268 -9.80 16.78 -3.85
C ARG A 268 -8.69 16.65 -4.89
N GLU A 269 -7.49 17.16 -4.62
CA GLU A 269 -6.37 17.04 -5.55
C GLU A 269 -5.98 15.56 -5.75
N PRO A 270 -5.67 15.12 -6.98
CA PRO A 270 -5.37 13.70 -7.25
C PRO A 270 -4.26 13.11 -6.38
N LYS A 271 -3.23 13.90 -6.06
CA LYS A 271 -2.10 13.45 -5.23
C LYS A 271 -2.51 13.24 -3.77
N VAL A 272 -3.33 14.14 -3.22
CA VAL A 272 -3.85 14.07 -1.85
C VAL A 272 -4.83 12.91 -1.73
N ARG A 273 -5.71 12.74 -2.73
CA ARG A 273 -6.62 11.59 -2.83
C ARG A 273 -5.91 10.25 -2.70
N THR A 274 -4.85 10.03 -3.48
CA THR A 274 -4.12 8.75 -3.46
C THR A 274 -3.49 8.47 -2.10
N SER A 275 -2.86 9.47 -1.47
CA SER A 275 -2.31 9.30 -0.12
C SER A 275 -3.38 9.06 0.94
N SER A 276 -4.50 9.82 0.90
CA SER A 276 -5.58 9.66 1.89
C SER A 276 -6.24 8.28 1.82
N ILE A 277 -6.48 7.77 0.60
CA ILE A 277 -7.02 6.41 0.43
C ILE A 277 -6.07 5.37 1.02
N ARG A 278 -4.76 5.51 0.77
CA ARG A 278 -3.74 4.59 1.32
C ARG A 278 -3.73 4.63 2.86
N ASP A 279 -3.81 5.82 3.46
CA ASP A 279 -3.83 5.95 4.92
C ASP A 279 -5.07 5.28 5.51
N ILE A 280 -6.25 5.43 4.88
CA ILE A 280 -7.48 4.74 5.31
C ILE A 280 -7.34 3.21 5.15
N GLU A 281 -6.68 2.71 4.10
CA GLU A 281 -6.35 1.28 3.95
C GLU A 281 -5.37 0.80 5.04
N MET A 282 -4.42 1.64 5.45
CA MET A 282 -3.49 1.34 6.54
C MET A 282 -4.24 1.17 7.87
N PHE A 283 -5.16 2.09 8.21
CA PHE A 283 -6.01 1.94 9.41
C PHE A 283 -6.81 0.63 9.39
N GLN A 284 -7.36 0.24 8.23
CA GLN A 284 -8.05 -1.04 8.08
C GLN A 284 -7.11 -2.23 8.30
N GLY A 285 -5.92 -2.22 7.70
CA GLY A 285 -4.93 -3.30 7.88
C GLY A 285 -4.55 -3.53 9.33
N TYR A 286 -4.33 -2.44 10.10
CA TYR A 286 -4.08 -2.54 11.53
C TYR A 286 -5.31 -2.99 12.33
N LEU A 287 -6.52 -2.58 11.94
CA LEU A 287 -7.76 -3.07 12.58
C LEU A 287 -7.93 -4.59 12.38
N TRP A 288 -7.69 -5.11 11.17
CA TRP A 288 -7.71 -6.54 10.89
C TRP A 288 -6.67 -7.30 11.70
N LEU A 289 -5.45 -6.74 11.79
CA LEU A 289 -4.39 -7.32 12.60
C LEU A 289 -4.78 -7.39 14.08
N CYS A 290 -5.29 -6.29 14.65
CA CYS A 290 -5.71 -6.25 16.06
C CYS A 290 -6.85 -7.24 16.32
N THR A 291 -7.79 -7.37 15.38
CA THR A 291 -8.91 -8.32 15.46
C THR A 291 -8.43 -9.76 15.50
N LEU A 292 -7.47 -10.15 14.64
CA LEU A 292 -6.92 -11.50 14.60
C LEU A 292 -5.91 -11.77 15.73
N GLU A 293 -5.25 -10.75 16.27
CA GLU A 293 -4.36 -10.93 17.42
C GLU A 293 -5.10 -10.90 18.76
N GLY A 294 -6.36 -10.49 18.79
CA GLY A 294 -7.16 -10.42 20.00
C GLY A 294 -6.83 -9.23 20.90
N ASN A 295 -6.08 -8.24 20.42
CA ASN A 295 -5.60 -7.11 21.23
C ASN A 295 -5.20 -5.89 20.37
N MET A 296 -5.00 -4.74 20.99
CA MET A 296 -4.68 -3.46 20.32
C MET A 296 -3.19 -3.15 20.20
N THR A 297 -2.30 -4.06 20.61
CA THR A 297 -0.85 -3.80 20.71
C THR A 297 -0.27 -3.25 19.41
N ALA A 298 -0.66 -3.80 18.26
CA ALA A 298 -0.15 -3.35 16.97
C ALA A 298 -0.56 -1.89 16.67
N ALA A 299 -1.80 -1.50 16.98
CA ALA A 299 -2.23 -0.12 16.80
C ALA A 299 -1.53 0.83 17.80
N GLU A 300 -1.41 0.43 19.06
CA GLU A 300 -0.83 1.25 20.13
C GLU A 300 0.67 1.48 20.01
N GLN A 301 1.41 0.43 19.64
CA GLN A 301 2.87 0.45 19.62
C GLN A 301 3.46 0.78 18.25
N GLU A 302 2.66 0.70 17.19
CA GLU A 302 3.16 0.86 15.82
C GLU A 302 2.40 1.93 15.04
N LEU A 303 1.09 1.79 14.87
CA LEU A 303 0.30 2.74 14.07
C LEU A 303 0.23 4.12 14.74
N LEU A 304 -0.11 4.18 16.03
CA LEU A 304 -0.23 5.44 16.75
C LEU A 304 1.08 6.23 16.74
N PRO A 305 2.25 5.66 17.11
CA PRO A 305 3.52 6.35 16.99
C PRO A 305 3.79 6.83 15.56
N LEU A 306 3.51 6.00 14.56
CA LEU A 306 3.68 6.38 13.15
C LEU A 306 2.85 7.62 12.80
N CYS A 307 1.56 7.63 13.15
CA CYS A 307 0.69 8.78 12.91
C CYS A 307 1.19 10.04 13.65
N ILE A 308 1.53 9.93 14.94
CA ILE A 308 2.05 11.06 15.74
C ILE A 308 3.32 11.65 15.12
N MET A 309 4.20 10.81 14.55
CA MET A 309 5.43 11.27 13.93
C MET A 309 5.19 11.90 12.55
N VAL A 310 4.31 11.31 11.73
CA VAL A 310 4.15 11.71 10.33
C VAL A 310 3.13 12.83 10.15
N PHE A 311 1.95 12.76 10.74
CA PHE A 311 0.85 13.67 10.39
C PHE A 311 1.12 15.15 10.69
N PRO A 312 1.73 15.54 11.83
CA PRO A 312 2.14 16.92 12.07
C PRO A 312 3.19 17.39 11.08
N SER A 313 4.08 16.48 10.65
CA SER A 313 5.15 16.81 9.71
C SER A 313 4.60 17.17 8.33
N ILE A 314 3.44 16.62 7.94
CA ILE A 314 2.79 16.90 6.64
C ILE A 314 1.59 17.86 6.75
N ASP A 315 1.38 18.47 7.91
CA ASP A 315 0.29 19.41 8.20
C ASP A 315 -1.10 18.84 7.87
N VAL A 316 -1.26 17.54 8.12
CA VAL A 316 -2.57 16.92 8.16
C VAL A 316 -3.19 17.33 9.49
N SER A 317 -4.32 18.04 9.44
CA SER A 317 -5.00 18.41 10.68
C SER A 317 -5.46 17.14 11.40
N TRP A 318 -5.19 17.10 12.71
CA TRP A 318 -5.67 15.99 13.54
C TRP A 318 -7.19 15.88 13.52
N GLU A 319 -7.87 17.02 13.34
CA GLU A 319 -9.30 17.09 13.07
C GLU A 319 -9.69 16.21 11.87
N LEU A 320 -8.94 16.19 10.75
CA LEU A 320 -9.28 15.32 9.63
C LEU A 320 -9.20 13.83 10.02
N VAL A 321 -8.21 13.45 10.83
CA VAL A 321 -8.00 12.06 11.27
C VAL A 321 -9.08 11.63 12.26
N GLU A 322 -9.39 12.49 13.22
CA GLU A 322 -10.47 12.31 14.20
C GLU A 322 -11.84 12.20 13.53
N GLN A 323 -12.03 12.84 12.38
CA GLN A 323 -13.26 12.77 11.60
C GLN A 323 -13.29 11.60 10.60
N LEU A 324 -12.13 11.19 10.07
CA LEU A 324 -12.03 10.05 9.14
C LEU A 324 -12.33 8.71 9.82
N LEU A 325 -11.90 8.54 11.08
CA LEU A 325 -12.04 7.26 11.77
C LEU A 325 -13.51 6.88 12.08
N PRO A 326 -14.39 7.80 12.55
CA PRO A 326 -15.83 7.56 12.63
C PRO A 326 -16.47 7.22 11.28
N LEU A 327 -16.08 7.92 10.20
CA LEU A 327 -16.57 7.61 8.85
C LEU A 327 -16.14 6.21 8.41
N LEU A 328 -14.89 5.82 8.68
CA LEU A 328 -14.38 4.48 8.39
C LEU A 328 -15.18 3.41 9.13
N ILE A 329 -15.40 3.61 10.43
CA ILE A 329 -16.10 2.63 11.27
C ILE A 329 -17.57 2.50 10.85
N ALA A 330 -18.24 3.62 10.56
CA ALA A 330 -19.61 3.60 10.06
C ALA A 330 -19.71 2.84 8.73
N GLU A 331 -18.76 3.07 7.82
CA GLU A 331 -18.71 2.40 6.51
C GLU A 331 -18.37 0.90 6.64
N ILE A 332 -17.55 0.50 7.62
CA ILE A 332 -17.32 -0.92 7.91
C ILE A 332 -18.59 -1.55 8.49
N HIS A 333 -19.21 -0.93 9.49
CA HIS A 333 -20.42 -1.46 10.14
C HIS A 333 -21.59 -1.61 9.15
N SER A 334 -21.72 -0.73 8.16
CA SER A 334 -22.78 -0.82 7.14
C SER A 334 -22.67 -2.07 6.24
N ARG A 335 -21.51 -2.76 6.23
CA ARG A 335 -21.28 -4.01 5.49
C ARG A 335 -21.43 -5.27 6.34
N LEU A 336 -21.74 -5.12 7.63
CA LEU A 336 -21.74 -6.20 8.61
C LEU A 336 -23.14 -6.43 9.16
N LYS A 337 -23.42 -7.70 9.48
CA LYS A 337 -24.61 -8.07 10.25
C LYS A 337 -24.44 -7.67 11.72
N PRO A 338 -25.53 -7.48 12.48
CA PRO A 338 -25.45 -7.11 13.90
C PRO A 338 -24.52 -8.00 14.73
N GLU A 339 -24.53 -9.32 14.49
CA GLU A 339 -23.70 -10.28 15.22
C GLU A 339 -22.21 -10.09 14.90
N GLN A 340 -21.89 -9.76 13.64
CA GLN A 340 -20.52 -9.47 13.21
C GLN A 340 -20.03 -8.12 13.76
N ILE A 341 -20.93 -7.14 13.88
CA ILE A 341 -20.61 -5.86 14.52
C ILE A 341 -20.18 -6.09 15.97
N GLN A 342 -20.88 -6.94 16.73
CA GLN A 342 -20.52 -7.23 18.13
C GLN A 342 -19.12 -7.82 18.27
N VAL A 343 -18.68 -8.66 17.32
CA VAL A 343 -17.33 -9.22 17.31
C VAL A 343 -16.27 -8.14 17.08
N LEU A 344 -16.56 -7.16 16.21
CA LEU A 344 -15.61 -6.12 15.83
C LEU A 344 -15.61 -4.90 16.79
N LEU A 345 -16.71 -4.71 17.52
CA LEU A 345 -16.98 -3.54 18.36
C LEU A 345 -15.85 -3.21 19.36
N PRO A 346 -15.25 -4.17 20.09
CA PRO A 346 -14.18 -3.86 21.02
C PRO A 346 -12.98 -3.19 20.33
N TYR A 347 -12.66 -3.61 19.11
CA TYR A 347 -11.52 -3.09 18.36
C TYR A 347 -11.80 -1.74 17.72
N THR A 348 -13.01 -1.53 17.18
CA THR A 348 -13.38 -0.24 16.58
C THR A 348 -13.51 0.85 17.64
N GLN A 349 -14.10 0.54 18.80
CA GLN A 349 -14.16 1.47 19.94
C GLN A 349 -12.77 1.77 20.51
N ALA A 350 -11.93 0.75 20.69
CA ALA A 350 -10.57 0.96 21.18
C ALA A 350 -9.74 1.79 20.19
N MET A 351 -9.86 1.54 18.88
CA MET A 351 -9.22 2.34 17.85
C MET A 351 -9.71 3.81 17.90
N GLN A 352 -11.01 4.05 18.01
CA GLN A 352 -11.53 5.42 18.16
C GLN A 352 -10.95 6.14 19.37
N LYS A 353 -10.97 5.48 20.53
CA LYS A 353 -10.42 6.04 21.76
C LYS A 353 -8.91 6.30 21.67
N LEU A 354 -8.18 5.44 20.98
CA LEU A 354 -6.74 5.58 20.80
C LEU A 354 -6.39 6.84 19.98
N PHE A 355 -7.25 7.22 19.03
CA PHE A 355 -7.04 8.33 18.12
C PHE A 355 -7.88 9.59 18.44
N SER A 356 -8.73 9.58 19.48
CA SER A 356 -9.62 10.70 19.82
C SER A 356 -8.97 11.85 20.62
N ASN A 357 -7.70 11.75 20.99
CA ASN A 357 -6.96 12.76 21.77
C ASN A 357 -5.51 12.90 21.25
N LEU A 358 -5.33 12.81 19.93
CA LEU A 358 -4.00 12.81 19.31
C LEU A 358 -3.26 14.11 19.56
N GLU A 359 -3.94 15.25 19.51
CA GLU A 359 -3.34 16.57 19.67
C GLU A 359 -2.73 16.76 21.07
N ALA A 360 -3.46 16.35 22.12
CA ALA A 360 -2.96 16.37 23.50
C ALA A 360 -1.83 15.34 23.73
N THR A 361 -1.88 14.19 23.04
CA THR A 361 -0.88 13.12 23.15
C THR A 361 0.42 13.47 22.40
N ALA A 362 0.30 14.11 21.24
CA ALA A 362 1.43 14.59 20.45
C ALA A 362 2.18 15.71 21.19
N SER A 363 1.45 16.67 21.77
CA SER A 363 2.03 17.76 22.57
C SER A 363 2.84 17.23 23.76
N LYS A 364 2.28 16.28 24.53
CA LYS A 364 2.99 15.67 25.69
C LYS A 364 4.20 14.81 25.32
N LYS A 365 4.20 14.15 24.15
CA LYS A 365 5.32 13.29 23.72
C LYS A 365 6.44 14.07 23.03
N LEU A 366 6.15 15.21 22.40
CA LEU A 366 7.15 16.11 21.83
C LEU A 366 7.97 16.81 22.92
N ASP A 367 7.39 17.10 24.08
CA ASP A 367 8.09 17.68 25.25
C ASP A 367 9.09 16.73 25.94
N VAL A 368 9.04 15.43 25.64
CA VAL A 368 9.91 14.39 26.25
C VAL A 368 11.07 14.00 25.32
N ILE A 369 11.15 14.58 24.11
CA ILE A 369 12.31 14.41 23.23
C ILE A 369 13.30 15.51 23.56
N PRO A 370 14.46 15.22 24.18
CA PRO A 370 15.43 16.25 24.48
C PRO A 370 15.93 16.83 23.15
N CYS A 371 15.54 18.08 22.88
CA CYS A 371 16.22 18.92 21.91
C CYS A 371 17.66 19.12 22.41
N TYR A 372 18.57 18.24 22.00
CA TYR A 372 19.99 18.59 22.00
C TYR A 372 20.18 19.59 20.86
N ARG A 373 20.45 20.83 21.27
CA ARG A 373 20.87 21.94 20.41
C ARG A 373 22.09 21.59 19.59
#